data_AF-A0A440UX99-F1
#
_entry.id   AF-A0A440UX99-F1
#
_cell.length_a   1.000
_cell.length_b   1.000
_cell.length_c   1.000
_cell.angle_alpha   90.00
_cell.angle_beta   90.00
_cell.angle_gamma   90.00
#
_symmetry.space_group_name_H-M   'P 1'
#
loop_
_entity.id
_entity.type
_entity.pdbx_description
1 polymer ?
#
loop_
_entity_poly.entity_id
_entity_poly.type
_entity_poly.pdbx_seq_one_letter_code
_entity_poly.pdbx_strand_id
1 'polypeptide(L)'
;MHYLPRREFMVRGGATLVALASFQSRIAYAFPTRAGEEVIKWLDQLPPNPVPQVIKNQLVWEDLDSWVTPNDKFFSIAHFDRPVIDESTWKLEIGGSVKKPTALT
;
A
#
# COMPACT_ATOMS: atom_id res chain seq x y z
N MET A 1 21.38 -46.58 7.59
CA MET A 1 20.89 -45.91 6.38
C MET A 1 19.37 -45.91 6.43
N HIS A 2 18.73 -44.74 6.48
CA HIS A 2 17.26 -44.65 6.41
C HIS A 2 16.84 -44.92 4.96
N TYR A 3 16.13 -46.02 4.74
CA TYR A 3 15.54 -46.34 3.44
C TYR A 3 14.21 -45.60 3.31
N LEU A 4 14.14 -44.64 2.39
CA LEU A 4 12.92 -43.91 2.07
C LEU A 4 12.29 -44.51 0.80
N PRO A 5 11.10 -45.12 0.88
CA PRO A 5 10.39 -45.63 -0.28
C PRO A 5 10.09 -44.51 -1.28
N ARG A 6 10.27 -44.79 -2.58
CA ARG A 6 10.04 -43.82 -3.68
C ARG A 6 8.73 -43.04 -3.57
N ARG A 7 7.64 -43.72 -3.18
CA ARG A 7 6.30 -43.11 -3.05
C ARG A 7 6.27 -42.10 -1.92
N GLU A 8 6.90 -42.41 -0.80
CA GLU A 8 6.96 -41.54 0.36
C GLU A 8 7.85 -40.33 0.09
N PHE A 9 8.97 -40.53 -0.60
CA PHE A 9 9.80 -39.44 -1.09
C PHE A 9 9.01 -38.50 -2.04
N MET A 10 8.30 -39.05 -3.02
CA MET A 10 7.49 -38.25 -3.95
C MET A 10 6.35 -37.50 -3.25
N VAL A 11 5.63 -38.15 -2.33
CA VAL A 11 4.51 -37.53 -1.61
C VAL A 11 5.01 -36.41 -0.69
N ARG A 12 6.07 -36.67 0.10
CA ARG A 12 6.63 -35.66 1.00
C ARG A 12 7.28 -34.50 0.25
N GLY A 13 8.03 -34.80 -0.82
CA GLY A 13 8.65 -33.79 -1.68
C GLY A 13 7.61 -32.91 -2.39
N GLY A 14 6.59 -33.54 -2.99
CA GLY A 14 5.49 -32.84 -3.65
C GLY A 14 4.68 -31.97 -2.70
N ALA A 15 4.31 -32.49 -1.52
CA ALA A 15 3.59 -31.72 -0.50
C ALA A 15 4.39 -30.51 -0.01
N THR A 16 5.72 -30.66 0.15
CA THR A 16 6.60 -29.56 0.54
C THR A 16 6.64 -28.46 -0.53
N LEU A 17 6.74 -28.83 -1.81
CA LEU A 17 6.72 -27.89 -2.92
C LEU A 17 5.38 -27.15 -3.02
N VAL A 18 4.25 -27.83 -2.84
CA VAL A 18 2.91 -27.22 -2.84
C VAL A 18 2.76 -26.24 -1.68
N ALA A 19 3.25 -26.59 -0.48
CA ALA A 19 3.23 -25.69 0.67
C ALA A 19 4.06 -24.42 0.42
N LEU A 20 5.29 -24.57 -0.08
CA LEU A 20 6.16 -23.46 -0.46
C LEU A 20 5.50 -22.55 -1.51
N ALA A 21 4.94 -23.12 -2.58
CA ALA A 21 4.23 -22.38 -3.61
C ALA A 21 3.02 -21.63 -3.04
N SER A 22 2.28 -22.22 -2.09
CA SER A 22 1.10 -21.61 -1.46
C SER A 22 1.45 -20.48 -0.50
N PHE A 23 2.63 -20.53 0.14
CA PHE A 23 3.15 -19.42 0.94
C PHE A 23 3.68 -18.28 0.06
N GLN A 24 4.28 -18.61 -1.08
CA GLN A 24 4.76 -17.61 -2.05
C GLN A 24 3.62 -16.98 -2.87
N SER A 25 2.52 -17.71 -3.12
CA SER A 25 1.39 -17.22 -3.93
C SER A 25 0.54 -16.15 -3.25
N ARG A 26 0.68 -15.95 -1.93
CA ARG A 26 0.03 -14.83 -1.22
C ARG A 26 0.66 -13.49 -1.56
N ILE A 27 1.89 -13.52 -2.08
CA ILE A 27 2.49 -12.39 -2.77
C ILE A 27 2.16 -12.60 -4.24
N ALA A 28 0.88 -12.43 -4.60
CA ALA A 28 0.61 -12.00 -5.96
C ALA A 28 1.35 -10.67 -6.08
N TYR A 29 2.54 -10.70 -6.70
CA TYR A 29 3.36 -9.52 -6.82
C TYR A 29 2.57 -8.54 -7.68
N ALA A 30 1.94 -7.57 -7.04
CA ALA A 30 1.27 -6.46 -7.71
C ALA A 30 2.28 -5.62 -8.53
N PHE A 31 3.58 -5.92 -8.38
CA PHE A 31 4.71 -5.20 -8.94
C PHE A 31 5.72 -6.18 -9.56
N PRO A 32 6.45 -5.79 -10.62
CA PRO A 32 7.51 -6.60 -11.21
C PRO A 32 8.57 -7.02 -10.18
N THR A 33 8.99 -8.28 -10.19
CA THR A 33 10.05 -8.80 -9.29
C THR A 33 11.12 -9.63 -9.98
N ARG A 34 10.99 -9.89 -11.28
CA ARG A 34 11.97 -10.66 -12.05
C ARG A 34 12.71 -9.79 -13.07
N ALA A 35 13.92 -10.20 -13.40
CA ALA A 35 14.70 -9.56 -14.45
C ALA A 35 13.97 -9.66 -15.81
N GLY A 36 13.80 -8.52 -16.48
CA GLY A 36 13.09 -8.42 -17.76
C GLY A 36 11.57 -8.25 -17.65
N GLU A 37 11.01 -8.19 -16.44
CA GLU A 37 9.63 -7.76 -16.26
C GLU A 37 9.53 -6.23 -16.36
N GLU A 38 8.50 -5.75 -17.06
CA GLU A 38 8.19 -4.33 -17.20
C GLU A 38 6.73 -4.08 -16.84
N VAL A 39 6.44 -2.91 -16.27
CA VAL A 39 5.06 -2.49 -15.99
C VAL A 39 4.37 -2.14 -17.31
N ILE A 40 3.25 -2.79 -17.59
CA ILE A 40 2.40 -2.45 -18.73
C ILE A 40 1.60 -1.20 -18.39
N LYS A 41 1.68 -0.19 -19.26
CA LYS A 41 0.97 1.07 -19.05
C LYS A 41 -0.54 0.91 -19.19
N TRP A 42 -1.27 1.59 -18.32
CA TRP A 42 -2.72 1.71 -18.38
C TRP A 42 -3.12 2.62 -19.55
N LEU A 43 -4.12 2.20 -20.31
CA LEU A 43 -4.63 2.97 -21.46
C LEU A 43 -5.49 4.16 -21.03
N ASP A 44 -6.03 4.09 -19.82
CA ASP A 44 -6.98 5.01 -19.20
C ASP A 44 -6.32 5.85 -18.09
N GLN A 45 -5.07 6.25 -18.30
CA GLN A 45 -4.36 7.13 -17.39
C GLN A 45 -5.08 8.48 -17.26
N LEU A 46 -5.14 9.00 -16.04
CA LEU A 46 -5.71 10.32 -15.76
C LEU A 46 -5.00 11.41 -16.58
N PRO A 47 -5.72 12.41 -17.11
CA PRO A 47 -5.10 13.56 -17.76
C PRO A 47 -4.20 14.32 -16.77
N PRO A 48 -3.25 15.14 -17.25
CA PRO A 48 -2.39 15.93 -16.39
C PRO A 48 -3.20 16.72 -15.34
N ASN A 49 -2.66 16.79 -14.12
CA ASN A 49 -3.31 17.46 -13.01
C ASN A 49 -3.62 18.93 -13.37
N PRO A 50 -4.91 19.33 -13.40
CA PRO A 50 -5.28 20.66 -13.83
C PRO A 50 -4.95 21.75 -12.78
N VAL A 51 -4.71 21.36 -11.52
CA VAL A 51 -4.55 22.30 -10.39
C VAL A 51 -3.46 21.81 -9.42
N PRO A 52 -2.18 21.77 -9.86
CA PRO A 52 -1.06 21.17 -9.10
C PRO A 52 -0.77 21.83 -7.75
N GLN A 53 -1.23 23.05 -7.54
CA GLN A 53 -1.10 23.78 -6.28
C GLN A 53 -1.98 23.20 -5.15
N VAL A 54 -3.14 22.60 -5.47
CA VAL A 54 -4.07 22.04 -4.47
C VAL A 54 -4.15 20.52 -4.49
N ILE A 55 -4.01 19.91 -5.68
CA ILE A 55 -3.94 18.46 -5.86
C ILE A 55 -2.47 18.05 -5.90
N LYS A 56 -2.05 17.23 -4.95
CA LYS A 56 -0.71 16.64 -4.89
C LYS A 56 -0.78 15.14 -5.12
N ASN A 57 0.26 14.59 -5.75
CA ASN A 57 0.42 13.15 -5.96
C ASN A 57 -0.77 12.53 -6.69
N GLN A 58 -1.19 13.14 -7.81
CA GLN A 58 -2.21 12.53 -8.66
C GLN A 58 -1.75 11.12 -9.06
N LEU A 59 -2.65 10.16 -8.96
CA LEU A 59 -2.35 8.75 -9.15
C LEU A 59 -1.73 8.48 -10.52
N VAL A 60 -0.55 7.85 -10.50
CA VAL A 60 0.09 7.18 -11.64
C VAL A 60 0.18 5.72 -11.26
N TRP A 61 -0.59 4.86 -11.94
CA TRP A 61 -0.75 3.47 -11.55
C TRP A 61 0.55 2.69 -11.63
N GLU A 62 1.40 3.02 -12.60
CA GLU A 62 2.68 2.39 -12.86
C GLU A 62 3.74 2.75 -11.83
N ASP A 63 3.54 3.83 -11.07
CA ASP A 63 4.47 4.30 -10.03
C ASP A 63 4.17 3.69 -8.65
N LEU A 64 3.08 2.91 -8.54
CA LEU A 64 2.81 2.08 -7.38
C LEU A 64 3.78 0.90 -7.39
N ASP A 65 4.55 0.77 -6.32
CA ASP A 65 5.63 -0.21 -6.14
C ASP A 65 5.56 -0.91 -4.76
N SER A 66 4.56 -0.57 -3.97
CA SER A 66 4.41 -0.95 -2.58
C SER A 66 2.95 -1.16 -2.22
N TRP A 67 2.70 -2.11 -1.31
CA TRP A 67 1.36 -2.44 -0.83
C TRP A 67 0.74 -1.27 -0.03
N VAL A 68 1.56 -0.57 0.74
CA VAL A 68 1.18 0.63 1.47
C VAL A 68 1.79 1.82 0.76
N THR A 69 0.97 2.73 0.27
CA THR A 69 1.43 3.94 -0.41
C THR A 69 2.33 4.76 0.52
N PRO A 70 3.57 5.07 0.12
CA PRO A 70 4.46 5.95 0.87
C PRO A 70 3.83 7.32 1.11
N ASN A 71 4.07 7.93 2.27
CA ASN A 71 3.43 9.19 2.66
C ASN A 71 3.67 10.33 1.65
N ASP A 72 4.85 10.35 1.01
CA ASP A 72 5.24 11.33 -0.01
C ASP A 72 4.60 11.07 -1.38
N LYS A 73 4.12 9.85 -1.64
CA LYS A 73 3.34 9.47 -2.84
C LYS A 73 1.81 9.47 -2.59
N PHE A 74 1.36 9.72 -1.36
CA PHE A 74 -0.07 9.65 -1.03
C PHE A 74 -0.86 10.80 -1.67
N PHE A 75 -1.91 10.49 -2.41
CA PHE A 75 -2.79 11.47 -3.03
C PHE A 75 -3.37 12.42 -1.96
N SER A 76 -3.27 13.73 -2.19
CA SER A 76 -3.92 14.69 -1.30
C SER A 76 -4.48 15.89 -2.05
N ILE A 77 -5.66 16.33 -1.62
CA ILE A 77 -6.34 17.51 -2.13
C ILE A 77 -6.61 18.48 -0.99
N ALA A 78 -6.36 19.77 -1.21
CA ALA A 78 -6.65 20.81 -0.24
C ALA A 78 -7.71 21.76 -0.81
N HIS A 79 -8.80 21.97 -0.09
CA HIS A 79 -9.83 22.95 -0.48
C HIS A 79 -9.45 24.39 -0.06
N PHE A 80 -8.53 24.51 0.89
CA PHE A 80 -7.98 25.75 1.42
C PHE A 80 -6.47 25.62 1.54
N ASP A 81 -5.80 26.67 2.01
CA ASP A 81 -4.38 26.64 2.30
C ASP A 81 -4.05 25.60 3.38
N ARG A 82 -2.90 24.95 3.24
CA ARG A 82 -2.41 23.97 4.22
C ARG A 82 -1.87 24.72 5.43
N PRO A 83 -2.44 24.52 6.63
CA PRO A 83 -2.04 25.28 7.80
C PRO A 83 -0.64 24.87 8.29
N VAL A 84 0.07 25.83 8.88
CA VAL A 84 1.25 25.56 9.71
C VAL A 84 0.73 25.39 11.14
N ILE A 85 0.90 24.22 11.73
CA ILE A 85 0.42 23.88 13.06
C ILE A 85 1.61 23.85 14.02
N ASP A 86 1.50 24.58 15.13
CA ASP A 86 2.40 24.44 16.28
C ASP A 86 1.81 23.40 17.25
N GLU A 87 2.45 22.23 17.31
CA GLU A 87 2.01 21.10 18.14
C GLU A 87 1.92 21.46 19.63
N SER A 88 2.74 22.40 20.11
CA SER A 88 2.77 22.78 21.54
C SER A 88 1.53 23.57 21.97
N THR A 89 0.87 24.24 21.02
CA THR A 89 -0.31 25.07 21.27
C THR A 89 -1.59 24.49 20.67
N TRP A 90 -1.48 23.41 19.88
CA TRP A 90 -2.62 22.77 19.24
C TRP A 90 -3.60 22.12 20.23
N LYS A 91 -4.89 22.15 19.88
CA LYS A 91 -5.99 21.55 20.64
C LYS A 91 -7.03 20.95 19.70
N LEU A 92 -7.52 19.76 20.02
CA LEU A 92 -8.73 19.19 19.40
C LEU A 92 -9.94 19.45 20.28
N GLU A 93 -10.85 20.31 19.82
CA GLU A 93 -12.09 20.60 20.53
C GLU A 93 -13.17 19.53 20.28
N ILE A 94 -13.79 19.07 21.36
CA ILE A 94 -14.95 18.19 21.36
C ILE A 94 -16.14 18.97 21.93
N GLY A 95 -17.05 19.37 21.05
CA GLY A 95 -18.24 20.16 21.37
C GLY A 95 -19.56 19.53 20.90
N GLY A 96 -20.62 20.34 20.79
CA GLY A 96 -21.95 19.89 20.36
C GLY A 96 -22.78 19.30 21.51
N SER A 97 -23.56 18.24 21.23
CA SER A 97 -24.45 17.62 22.22
C SER A 97 -23.71 16.59 23.07
N VAL A 98 -22.82 17.09 23.91
CA VAL A 98 -22.00 16.29 24.84
C VAL A 98 -22.22 16.77 26.27
N LYS A 99 -22.11 15.86 27.24
CA LYS A 99 -22.33 16.20 28.66
C LYS A 99 -21.34 17.24 29.18
N LYS A 100 -20.09 17.20 28.72
CA LYS A 100 -19.04 18.15 29.07
C LYS A 100 -18.14 18.39 27.85
N PRO A 101 -18.24 19.54 27.19
CA PRO A 101 -17.29 19.94 26.16
C PRO A 101 -15.86 19.94 26.72
N THR A 102 -14.90 19.53 25.91
CA THR A 102 -13.49 19.42 26.32
C THR A 102 -12.56 19.68 25.15
N ALA A 103 -11.29 19.93 25.45
CA ALA A 103 -10.22 20.00 24.46
C ALA A 103 -9.15 18.95 24.79
N LEU A 104 -8.61 18.30 23.77
CA LEU A 104 -7.50 17.34 23.88
C LEU A 104 -6.21 17.97 23.35
N THR A 105 -5.08 17.58 23.96
CA THR A 105 -3.71 17.84 23.51
C THR A 105 -3.04 16.55 23.15
#